data_AF-A0A1E7JY95-F1
#
_entry.id   AF-A0A1E7JY95-F1
#
_cell.length_a   1.000
_cell.length_b   1.000
_cell.length_c   1.000
_cell.angle_alpha   90.00
_cell.angle_beta   90.00
_cell.angle_gamma   90.00
#
_symmetry.space_group_name_H-M   'P 1'
#
loop_
_entity.id
_entity.type
_entity.pdbx_description
1 polymer ?
#
loop_
_entity_poly.entity_id
_entity_poly.type
_entity_poly.pdbx_seq_one_letter_code
_entity_poly.pdbx_strand_id
1 'polypeptide(L)'
;MSRLRWLTAGESHGPALVATLEGLPSGVPVSTDMVADGLARRRLGYGRGARMKFERDEVTFLGGVRHGRTLGSPVAVQVGNTEWPKWERVMAADPVDPEELASLARNAPLTRPRPGHADLAGMQKYAFDEARPILERASARETAARVALGTVARSYLHATAGIELVSHVVGLGAAAAPHGALPAPSDAAALDEDPVRCLDAEASAAMVAEVDRAHKEGDTLGGVVEVLAYGVPVGLGSHVHWDRRLDSRLAAALMGIQAIKGVEIGDGFELARTPGSRAHDEILVTEDGIRRASGRSGGTEGGLSTGEPLRVRAAMKPIATVPRALATVDVATGEPAQAHHQRSDVCAVPAAGIVAEAMTALVLADAVAEKFGGDSVTETRRNITGYLDGLEIS
;
A
#
# COMPACT_ATOMS: atom_id res chain seq x y z
N MET A 1 14.59 18.54 10.91
CA MET A 1 15.00 17.11 10.87
C MET A 1 14.79 16.58 9.44
N SER A 2 15.69 15.79 8.82
CA SER A 2 15.67 15.58 7.35
C SER A 2 15.13 14.23 6.83
N ARG A 3 14.58 13.35 7.66
CA ARG A 3 14.07 12.04 7.21
C ARG A 3 12.71 11.77 7.84
N LEU A 4 11.76 11.28 7.05
CA LEU A 4 10.48 10.79 7.57
C LEU A 4 10.62 9.32 7.96
N ARG A 5 9.96 8.96 9.06
CA ARG A 5 9.92 7.59 9.56
C ARG A 5 8.49 7.22 9.90
N TRP A 6 8.08 6.02 9.53
CA TRP A 6 6.78 5.51 9.90
C TRP A 6 6.90 4.13 10.56
N LEU A 7 5.99 3.89 11.50
CA LEU A 7 5.84 2.61 12.19
C LEU A 7 4.36 2.28 12.33
N THR A 8 4.03 1.00 12.23
CA THR A 8 2.69 0.49 12.50
C THR A 8 2.74 -0.56 13.60
N ALA A 9 1.69 -0.62 14.40
CA ALA A 9 1.49 -1.58 15.48
C ALA A 9 0.04 -2.06 15.51
N GLY A 10 -0.18 -3.21 16.13
CA GLY A 10 -1.49 -3.82 16.31
C GLY A 10 -1.72 -5.05 15.44
N GLU A 11 -2.57 -5.91 16.00
CA GLU A 11 -3.00 -7.21 15.49
C GLU A 11 -4.34 -7.11 14.77
N SER A 12 -4.60 -8.03 13.84
CA SER A 12 -5.84 -8.05 13.05
C SER A 12 -7.10 -8.08 13.90
N HIS A 13 -7.04 -8.79 15.03
CA HIS A 13 -8.12 -8.92 15.99
C HIS A 13 -7.81 -8.31 17.36
N GLY A 14 -6.74 -7.49 17.46
CA GLY A 14 -6.49 -6.65 18.63
C GLY A 14 -7.50 -5.49 18.75
N PRO A 15 -7.43 -4.68 19.81
CA PRO A 15 -8.40 -3.61 20.06
C PRO A 15 -8.34 -2.48 19.03
N ALA A 16 -7.13 -2.18 18.53
CA ALA A 16 -6.90 -1.15 17.53
C ALA A 16 -5.57 -1.38 16.81
N LEU A 17 -5.41 -0.69 15.69
CA LEU A 17 -4.11 -0.45 15.08
C LEU A 17 -3.61 0.93 15.51
N VAL A 18 -2.29 1.07 15.63
CA VAL A 18 -1.64 2.37 15.84
C VAL A 18 -0.62 2.60 14.73
N ALA A 19 -0.61 3.80 14.19
CA ALA A 19 0.31 4.22 13.16
C ALA A 19 0.97 5.53 13.56
N THR A 20 2.30 5.59 13.52
CA THR A 20 3.06 6.79 13.88
C THR A 20 3.91 7.23 12.69
N LEU A 21 3.83 8.51 12.34
CA LEU A 21 4.68 9.17 11.36
C LEU A 21 5.46 10.31 12.02
N GLU A 22 6.78 10.22 11.96
CA GLU A 22 7.74 11.13 12.58
C GLU A 22 8.55 11.86 11.51
N GLY A 23 9.00 13.08 11.83
CA GLY A 23 9.76 13.95 10.93
C GLY A 23 8.92 14.88 10.05
N LEU A 24 7.59 14.82 10.15
CA LEU A 24 6.70 15.73 9.39
C LEU A 24 6.88 17.18 9.86
N PRO A 25 6.91 18.17 8.96
CA PRO A 25 6.90 19.57 9.37
C PRO A 25 5.55 19.98 9.96
N SER A 26 5.56 21.11 10.66
CA SER A 26 4.36 21.76 11.16
C SER A 26 3.51 22.36 10.02
N GLY A 27 2.19 22.41 10.22
CA GLY A 27 1.26 23.11 9.33
C GLY A 27 0.64 22.29 8.21
N VAL A 28 0.95 20.99 8.09
CA VAL A 28 0.31 20.09 7.10
C VAL A 28 -1.18 19.96 7.45
N PRO A 29 -2.11 20.27 6.53
CA PRO A 29 -3.54 20.16 6.79
C PRO A 29 -3.94 18.68 6.89
N VAL A 30 -4.67 18.29 7.92
CA VAL A 30 -5.13 16.91 8.08
C VAL A 30 -6.30 16.83 9.05
N SER A 31 -7.30 16.01 8.74
CA SER A 31 -8.45 15.73 9.61
C SER A 31 -8.70 14.22 9.74
N THR A 32 -9.49 13.85 10.73
CA THR A 32 -9.96 12.46 10.90
C THR A 32 -10.79 12.02 9.70
N ASP A 33 -11.57 12.92 9.11
CA ASP A 33 -12.41 12.64 7.94
C ASP A 33 -11.54 12.30 6.72
N MET A 34 -10.48 13.06 6.45
CA MET A 34 -9.54 12.74 5.37
C MET A 34 -8.94 11.34 5.53
N VAL A 35 -8.57 10.96 6.75
CA VAL A 35 -8.02 9.63 7.05
C VAL A 35 -9.11 8.56 6.90
N ALA A 36 -10.31 8.81 7.39
CA ALA A 36 -11.45 7.91 7.25
C ALA A 36 -11.83 7.68 5.78
N ASP A 37 -11.75 8.70 4.92
CA ASP A 37 -11.98 8.60 3.48
C ASP A 37 -10.92 7.71 2.81
N GLY A 38 -9.64 7.90 3.15
CA GLY A 38 -8.57 7.01 2.69
C GLY A 38 -8.81 5.55 3.10
N LEU A 39 -9.22 5.32 4.35
CA LEU A 39 -9.58 3.98 4.85
C LEU A 39 -10.83 3.42 4.16
N ALA A 40 -11.79 4.27 3.80
CA ALA A 40 -12.96 3.87 3.03
C ALA A 40 -12.59 3.40 1.63
N ARG A 41 -11.68 4.11 0.94
CA ARG A 41 -11.15 3.68 -0.37
C ARG A 41 -10.50 2.30 -0.30
N ARG A 42 -9.78 1.98 0.79
CA ARG A 42 -9.18 0.64 1.01
C ARG A 42 -10.22 -0.49 1.15
N ARG A 43 -11.49 -0.18 1.42
CA ARG A 43 -12.56 -1.18 1.49
C ARG A 43 -13.21 -1.48 0.13
N LEU A 44 -12.95 -0.65 -0.88
CA LEU A 44 -13.47 -0.83 -2.25
C LEU A 44 -12.93 -2.10 -2.92
N GLY A 45 -13.61 -2.50 -4.00
CA GLY A 45 -13.22 -3.61 -4.87
C GLY A 45 -14.22 -4.77 -4.88
N TYR A 46 -14.59 -5.19 -6.07
CA TYR A 46 -15.37 -6.39 -6.33
C TYR A 46 -14.59 -7.65 -5.95
N GLY A 47 -15.28 -8.67 -5.44
CA GLY A 47 -14.66 -9.87 -4.88
C GLY A 47 -14.14 -9.73 -3.45
N ARG A 48 -14.28 -8.55 -2.80
CA ARG A 48 -14.02 -8.38 -1.37
C ARG A 48 -15.14 -9.02 -0.55
N GLY A 49 -14.78 -9.61 0.59
CA GLY A 49 -15.68 -10.31 1.47
C GLY A 49 -16.73 -9.37 2.06
N ALA A 50 -17.92 -9.93 2.32
CA ALA A 50 -19.09 -9.18 2.81
C ALA A 50 -18.80 -8.31 4.05
N ARG A 51 -17.83 -8.72 4.88
CA ARG A 51 -17.37 -7.99 6.08
C ARG A 51 -16.92 -6.56 5.77
N MET A 52 -16.26 -6.32 4.64
CA MET A 52 -15.72 -5.00 4.30
C MET A 52 -16.81 -3.95 4.04
N LYS A 53 -18.06 -4.37 3.83
CA LYS A 53 -19.20 -3.47 3.62
C LYS A 53 -19.70 -2.82 4.93
N PHE A 54 -19.42 -3.42 6.08
CA PHE A 54 -19.95 -2.96 7.37
C PHE A 54 -18.87 -2.55 8.37
N GLU A 55 -17.62 -3.03 8.20
CA GLU A 55 -16.49 -2.64 9.04
C GLU A 55 -16.22 -1.14 8.87
N ARG A 56 -16.41 -0.38 9.95
CA ARG A 56 -16.08 1.04 10.01
C ARG A 56 -14.84 1.24 10.86
N ASP A 57 -13.84 1.85 10.24
CA ASP A 57 -12.61 2.22 10.92
C ASP A 57 -12.84 3.52 11.70
N GLU A 58 -12.87 3.44 13.03
CA GLU A 58 -12.92 4.63 13.89
C GLU A 58 -11.52 5.24 14.00
N VAL A 59 -11.36 6.47 13.51
CA VAL A 59 -10.06 7.15 13.45
C VAL A 59 -9.93 8.14 14.60
N THR A 60 -8.83 8.05 15.34
CA THR A 60 -8.49 9.01 16.39
C THR A 60 -7.05 9.50 16.22
N PHE A 61 -6.82 10.81 16.24
CA PHE A 61 -5.47 11.35 16.43
C PHE A 61 -5.12 11.35 17.92
N LEU A 62 -4.09 10.60 18.28
CA LEU A 62 -3.57 10.55 19.66
C LEU A 62 -2.55 11.65 19.92
N GLY A 63 -1.90 12.17 18.88
CA GLY A 63 -0.88 13.21 19.00
C GLY A 63 -0.43 13.75 17.65
N GLY A 64 0.26 14.89 17.69
CA GLY A 64 0.88 15.51 16.51
C GLY A 64 -0.02 16.37 15.64
N VAL A 65 -1.33 16.45 15.94
CA VAL A 65 -2.30 17.27 15.20
C VAL A 65 -3.07 18.16 16.17
N ARG A 66 -3.23 19.44 15.83
CA ARG A 66 -4.09 20.39 16.55
C ARG A 66 -4.86 21.25 15.55
N HIS A 67 -6.18 21.32 15.72
CA HIS A 67 -7.08 22.13 14.89
C HIS A 67 -6.88 21.90 13.38
N GLY A 68 -6.77 20.63 12.99
CA GLY A 68 -6.65 20.24 11.59
C GLY A 68 -5.26 20.45 10.97
N ARG A 69 -4.21 20.66 11.78
CA ARG A 69 -2.83 20.87 11.30
C ARG A 69 -1.81 20.10 12.11
N THR A 70 -0.76 19.60 11.45
CA THR A 70 0.38 18.98 12.14
C THR A 70 1.15 19.99 12.98
N LEU A 71 1.71 19.52 14.10
CA LEU A 71 2.48 20.33 15.04
C LEU A 71 4.00 20.28 14.80
N GLY A 72 4.49 19.37 13.97
CA GLY A 72 5.92 19.05 13.84
C GLY A 72 6.40 17.93 14.78
N SER A 73 5.63 17.63 15.83
CA SER A 73 5.82 16.44 16.66
C SER A 73 5.31 15.18 15.94
N PRO A 74 5.66 13.96 16.41
CA PRO A 74 5.15 12.72 15.81
C PRO A 74 3.63 12.71 15.71
N VAL A 75 3.11 12.35 14.54
CA VAL A 75 1.68 12.16 14.28
C VAL A 75 1.32 10.72 14.60
N ALA A 76 0.48 10.53 15.62
CA ALA A 76 0.01 9.21 16.05
C ALA A 76 -1.48 9.07 15.74
N VAL A 77 -1.83 8.03 14.97
CA VAL A 77 -3.19 7.72 14.54
C VAL A 77 -3.58 6.35 15.07
N GLN A 78 -4.71 6.28 15.76
CA GLN A 78 -5.36 5.04 16.14
C GLN A 78 -6.49 4.72 15.17
N VAL A 79 -6.58 3.45 14.75
CA VAL A 79 -7.69 2.91 13.97
C VAL A 79 -8.36 1.80 14.78
N GLY A 80 -9.55 2.06 15.31
CA GLY A 80 -10.29 1.14 16.15
C GLY A 80 -10.72 -0.14 15.42
N ASN A 81 -10.85 -1.24 16.17
CA ASN A 81 -11.40 -2.50 15.68
C ASN A 81 -12.82 -2.71 16.23
N THR A 82 -13.83 -2.56 15.38
CA THR A 82 -15.24 -2.74 15.78
C THR A 82 -15.59 -4.16 16.23
N GLU A 83 -14.76 -5.15 15.87
CA GLU A 83 -14.97 -6.54 16.25
C GLU A 83 -14.25 -6.91 17.56
N TRP A 84 -13.52 -5.98 18.19
CA TRP A 84 -12.80 -6.21 19.45
C TRP A 84 -13.63 -6.94 20.52
N PRO A 85 -14.92 -6.63 20.77
CA PRO A 85 -15.72 -7.34 21.77
C PRO A 85 -15.81 -8.86 21.57
N LYS A 86 -15.63 -9.37 20.33
CA LYS A 86 -15.63 -10.82 20.04
C LYS A 86 -14.29 -11.49 20.33
N TRP A 87 -13.24 -10.70 20.49
CA TRP A 87 -11.85 -11.15 20.62
C TRP A 87 -11.21 -10.76 21.94
N GLU A 88 -11.89 -9.95 22.77
CA GLU A 88 -11.37 -9.40 24.02
C GLU A 88 -10.70 -10.43 24.94
N ARG A 89 -11.26 -11.65 25.04
CA ARG A 89 -10.65 -12.74 25.82
C ARG A 89 -9.51 -13.46 25.10
N VAL A 90 -9.70 -13.78 23.82
CA VAL A 90 -8.72 -14.57 23.02
C VAL A 90 -7.45 -13.76 22.73
N MET A 91 -7.60 -12.45 22.56
CA MET A 91 -6.53 -11.51 22.22
C MET A 91 -6.24 -10.55 23.38
N ALA A 92 -6.63 -10.91 24.60
CA ALA A 92 -6.35 -10.13 25.80
C ALA A 92 -4.83 -9.89 25.92
N ALA A 93 -4.45 -8.65 26.26
CA ALA A 93 -3.06 -8.34 26.54
C ALA A 93 -2.62 -8.88 27.91
N ASP A 94 -3.53 -8.81 28.88
CA ASP A 94 -3.32 -9.33 30.22
C ASP A 94 -3.63 -10.84 30.30
N PRO A 95 -3.04 -11.58 31.25
CA PRO A 95 -3.32 -12.99 31.44
C PRO A 95 -4.81 -13.26 31.67
N VAL A 96 -5.31 -14.33 31.03
CA VAL A 96 -6.66 -14.88 31.24
C VAL A 96 -6.53 -16.27 31.84
N ASP A 97 -7.51 -16.66 32.66
CA ASP A 97 -7.56 -18.00 33.25
C ASP A 97 -7.53 -19.07 32.15
N PRO A 98 -6.59 -20.04 32.18
CA PRO A 98 -6.53 -21.14 31.23
C PRO A 98 -7.84 -21.96 31.12
N GLU A 99 -8.60 -22.12 32.21
CA GLU A 99 -9.88 -22.85 32.18
C GLU A 99 -10.95 -22.07 31.39
N GLU A 100 -10.97 -20.74 31.55
CA GLU A 100 -11.84 -19.87 30.75
C GLU A 100 -11.47 -19.99 29.27
N LEU A 101 -10.18 -19.86 28.93
CA LEU A 101 -9.69 -19.94 27.55
C LEU A 101 -9.97 -21.29 26.89
N ALA A 102 -9.84 -22.40 27.63
CA ALA A 102 -10.12 -23.75 27.13
C ALA A 102 -11.61 -23.93 26.75
N SER A 103 -12.51 -23.19 27.38
CA SER A 103 -13.95 -23.20 27.06
C SER A 103 -14.30 -22.41 25.80
N LEU A 104 -13.40 -21.55 25.31
CA LEU A 104 -13.64 -20.69 24.15
C LEU A 104 -13.21 -21.38 22.86
N ALA A 105 -14.18 -21.82 22.06
CA ALA A 105 -13.91 -22.43 20.74
C ALA A 105 -13.05 -21.55 19.81
N ARG A 106 -13.14 -20.22 19.94
CA ARG A 106 -12.35 -19.25 19.16
C ARG A 106 -10.86 -19.30 19.50
N ASN A 107 -10.51 -19.76 20.71
CA ASN A 107 -9.14 -19.94 21.19
C ASN A 107 -8.51 -21.28 20.76
N ALA A 108 -9.22 -22.10 19.96
CA ALA A 108 -8.65 -23.36 19.47
C ALA A 108 -7.30 -23.10 18.75
N PRO A 109 -6.25 -23.90 19.04
CA PRO A 109 -4.94 -23.72 18.43
C PRO A 109 -4.98 -23.81 16.90
N LEU A 110 -4.22 -22.96 16.22
CA LEU A 110 -4.10 -22.98 14.76
C LEU A 110 -2.81 -23.66 14.31
N THR A 111 -2.82 -24.99 14.24
CA THR A 111 -1.64 -25.82 13.99
C THR A 111 -1.43 -26.19 12.51
N ARG A 112 -2.31 -25.71 11.61
CA ARG A 112 -2.30 -26.05 10.18
C ARG A 112 -1.91 -24.83 9.34
N PRO A 113 -0.61 -24.56 9.15
CA PRO A 113 -0.13 -23.36 8.47
C PRO A 113 -0.60 -23.31 7.01
N ARG A 114 -0.95 -22.12 6.53
CA ARG A 114 -1.44 -21.91 5.17
C ARG A 114 -0.28 -21.78 4.17
N PRO A 115 -0.22 -22.59 3.10
CA PRO A 115 0.76 -22.41 2.04
C PRO A 115 0.69 -21.02 1.42
N GLY A 116 1.83 -20.35 1.30
CA GLY A 116 1.90 -18.97 0.82
C GLY A 116 1.56 -17.90 1.87
N HIS A 117 1.32 -18.26 3.12
CA HIS A 117 1.20 -17.29 4.22
C HIS A 117 2.44 -17.32 5.14
N ALA A 118 2.48 -16.42 6.13
CA ALA A 118 3.60 -16.31 7.06
C ALA A 118 3.63 -17.44 8.11
N ASP A 119 2.57 -18.23 8.22
CA ASP A 119 2.28 -19.12 9.34
C ASP A 119 3.46 -20.05 9.69
N LEU A 120 3.86 -20.98 8.80
CA LEU A 120 4.89 -21.98 9.10
C LEU A 120 6.26 -21.35 9.43
N ALA A 121 6.74 -20.48 8.54
CA ALA A 121 8.04 -19.83 8.72
C ALA A 121 8.06 -18.92 9.95
N GLY A 122 6.93 -18.27 10.27
CA GLY A 122 6.78 -17.46 11.47
C GLY A 122 6.78 -18.30 12.73
N MET A 123 6.03 -19.41 12.76
CA MET A 123 6.01 -20.35 13.88
C MET A 123 7.41 -20.87 14.19
N GLN A 124 8.13 -21.31 13.15
CA GLN A 124 9.53 -21.76 13.28
C GLN A 124 10.46 -20.65 13.77
N LYS A 125 10.30 -19.43 13.25
CA LYS A 125 11.17 -18.29 13.58
C LYS A 125 11.00 -17.82 15.03
N TYR A 126 9.77 -17.83 15.54
CA TYR A 126 9.42 -17.27 16.85
C TYR A 126 9.11 -18.34 17.91
N ALA A 127 9.34 -19.61 17.58
CA ALA A 127 9.09 -20.76 18.46
C ALA A 127 7.65 -20.82 19.00
N PHE A 128 6.67 -20.57 18.13
CA PHE A 128 5.25 -20.80 18.43
C PHE A 128 4.80 -22.18 17.95
N ASP A 129 3.99 -22.84 18.76
CA ASP A 129 3.31 -24.10 18.45
C ASP A 129 2.05 -23.91 17.59
N GLU A 130 1.52 -22.69 17.55
CA GLU A 130 0.39 -22.32 16.70
C GLU A 130 0.59 -21.02 15.89
N ALA A 131 -0.21 -20.87 14.85
CA ALA A 131 -0.10 -19.77 13.89
C ALA A 131 -0.75 -18.46 14.36
N ARG A 132 -1.56 -18.44 15.44
CA ARG A 132 -2.34 -17.26 15.83
C ARG A 132 -1.47 -16.02 16.10
N PRO A 133 -0.40 -16.07 16.91
CA PRO A 133 0.47 -14.91 17.12
C PRO A 133 1.11 -14.39 15.82
N ILE A 134 1.33 -15.27 14.84
CA ILE A 134 1.92 -14.92 13.55
C ILE A 134 0.90 -14.28 12.62
N LEU A 135 -0.25 -14.94 12.41
CA LEU A 135 -1.24 -14.49 11.43
C LEU A 135 -1.89 -13.17 11.82
N GLU A 136 -2.00 -12.90 13.12
CA GLU A 136 -2.61 -11.69 13.64
C GLU A 136 -1.84 -10.45 13.20
N ARG A 137 -0.50 -10.51 13.24
CA ARG A 137 0.36 -9.42 12.77
C ARG A 137 0.65 -9.47 11.27
N ALA A 138 0.79 -10.66 10.69
CA ALA A 138 1.04 -10.83 9.26
C ALA A 138 -0.20 -10.52 8.39
N SER A 139 -1.38 -10.39 9.00
CA SER A 139 -2.62 -10.03 8.34
C SER A 139 -2.49 -8.70 7.58
N ALA A 140 -3.17 -8.61 6.43
CA ALA A 140 -3.28 -7.36 5.68
C ALA A 140 -4.23 -6.34 6.34
N ARG A 141 -4.81 -6.66 7.52
CA ARG A 141 -5.49 -5.66 8.35
C ARG A 141 -4.56 -4.51 8.71
N GLU A 142 -3.29 -4.81 8.96
CA GLU A 142 -2.23 -3.83 9.23
C GLU A 142 -2.12 -2.72 8.16
N THR A 143 -2.48 -3.00 6.90
CA THR A 143 -2.41 -1.97 5.84
C THR A 143 -3.40 -0.83 6.04
N ALA A 144 -4.40 -0.96 6.92
CA ALA A 144 -5.21 0.19 7.34
C ALA A 144 -4.34 1.26 8.03
N ALA A 145 -3.40 0.85 8.91
CA ALA A 145 -2.45 1.76 9.52
C ALA A 145 -1.55 2.45 8.47
N ARG A 146 -1.11 1.70 7.45
CA ARG A 146 -0.33 2.26 6.33
C ARG A 146 -1.11 3.30 5.53
N VAL A 147 -2.37 3.01 5.22
CA VAL A 147 -3.25 3.96 4.51
C VAL A 147 -3.51 5.20 5.34
N ALA A 148 -3.68 5.06 6.66
CA ALA A 148 -3.84 6.22 7.53
C ALA A 148 -2.62 7.16 7.46
N LEU A 149 -1.40 6.62 7.53
CA LEU A 149 -0.18 7.45 7.37
C LEU A 149 0.01 7.94 5.94
N GLY A 150 -0.34 7.13 4.94
CA GLY A 150 -0.32 7.50 3.53
C GLY A 150 -1.20 8.71 3.24
N THR A 151 -2.38 8.82 3.86
CA THR A 151 -3.22 10.02 3.76
C THR A 151 -2.52 11.27 4.30
N VAL A 152 -1.84 11.17 5.45
CA VAL A 152 -1.06 12.28 6.00
C VAL A 152 0.09 12.66 5.06
N ALA A 153 0.80 11.67 4.52
CA ALA A 153 1.89 11.86 3.57
C ALA A 153 1.41 12.52 2.26
N ARG A 154 0.27 12.08 1.71
CA ARG A 154 -0.38 12.72 0.54
C ARG A 154 -0.69 14.18 0.80
N SER A 155 -1.23 14.50 1.97
CA SER A 155 -1.53 15.89 2.32
C SER A 155 -0.27 16.74 2.41
N TYR A 156 0.81 16.21 3.00
CA TYR A 156 2.10 16.88 3.02
C TYR A 156 2.64 17.12 1.60
N LEU A 157 2.62 16.09 0.76
CA LEU A 157 3.08 16.15 -0.64
C LEU A 157 2.32 17.21 -1.46
N HIS A 158 0.99 17.21 -1.38
CA HIS A 158 0.16 18.21 -2.03
C HIS A 158 0.43 19.61 -1.47
N ALA A 159 0.47 19.76 -0.14
CA ALA A 159 0.66 21.07 0.49
C ALA A 159 2.05 21.67 0.22
N THR A 160 3.08 20.87 -0.02
CA THR A 160 4.46 21.36 -0.19
C THR A 160 4.90 21.43 -1.64
N ALA A 161 4.65 20.39 -2.42
CA ALA A 161 5.15 20.23 -3.78
C ALA A 161 4.03 20.20 -4.83
N GLY A 162 2.75 20.20 -4.44
CA GLY A 162 1.64 20.03 -5.37
C GLY A 162 1.58 18.62 -5.98
N ILE A 163 2.23 17.63 -5.35
CA ILE A 163 2.25 16.24 -5.84
C ILE A 163 0.89 15.60 -5.57
N GLU A 164 0.33 14.98 -6.60
CA GLU A 164 -0.93 14.23 -6.55
C GLU A 164 -0.72 12.79 -7.01
N LEU A 165 -1.45 11.84 -6.38
CA LEU A 165 -1.32 10.42 -6.67
C LEU A 165 -2.68 9.79 -7.01
N VAL A 166 -2.65 8.82 -7.91
CA VAL A 166 -3.79 7.98 -8.27
C VAL A 166 -3.30 6.56 -8.57
N SER A 167 -4.13 5.54 -8.31
CA SER A 167 -3.88 4.18 -8.77
C SER A 167 -5.08 3.58 -9.47
N HIS A 168 -4.75 2.65 -10.36
CA HIS A 168 -5.71 1.82 -11.09
C HIS A 168 -5.20 0.38 -11.21
N VAL A 169 -6.12 -0.53 -11.46
CA VAL A 169 -5.81 -1.94 -11.74
C VAL A 169 -5.55 -2.10 -13.22
N VAL A 170 -4.37 -2.64 -13.56
CA VAL A 170 -3.94 -2.88 -14.94
C VAL A 170 -4.04 -4.35 -15.34
N GLY A 171 -4.27 -5.25 -14.38
CA GLY A 171 -4.56 -6.66 -14.64
C GLY A 171 -5.12 -7.39 -13.43
N LEU A 172 -5.97 -8.38 -13.67
CA LEU A 172 -6.59 -9.23 -12.64
C LEU A 172 -6.87 -10.61 -13.26
N GLY A 173 -6.33 -11.66 -12.65
CA GLY A 173 -6.40 -13.00 -13.23
C GLY A 173 -5.75 -13.02 -14.62
N ALA A 174 -6.45 -13.54 -15.62
CA ALA A 174 -6.01 -13.55 -17.02
C ALA A 174 -6.34 -12.25 -17.80
N ALA A 175 -7.16 -11.36 -17.24
CA ALA A 175 -7.56 -10.12 -17.90
C ALA A 175 -6.55 -8.99 -17.64
N ALA A 176 -6.31 -8.16 -18.65
CA ALA A 176 -5.38 -7.03 -18.59
C ALA A 176 -5.93 -5.83 -19.35
N ALA A 177 -5.66 -4.63 -18.83
CA ALA A 177 -5.97 -3.39 -19.51
C ALA A 177 -4.99 -3.13 -20.68
N PRO A 178 -5.39 -2.38 -21.71
CA PRO A 178 -4.48 -1.92 -22.75
C PRO A 178 -3.27 -1.19 -22.15
N HIS A 179 -2.11 -1.41 -22.74
CA HIS A 179 -0.89 -0.72 -22.31
C HIS A 179 -1.00 0.80 -22.59
N GLY A 180 -0.48 1.61 -21.67
CA GLY A 180 -0.39 3.07 -21.84
C GLY A 180 -1.57 3.87 -21.28
N ALA A 181 -2.55 3.24 -20.63
CA ALA A 181 -3.58 3.94 -19.88
C ALA A 181 -2.98 4.67 -18.67
N LEU A 182 -3.06 6.00 -18.63
CA LEU A 182 -2.50 6.85 -17.57
C LEU A 182 -3.62 7.70 -16.94
N PRO A 183 -4.30 7.25 -15.88
CA PRO A 183 -5.33 8.04 -15.23
C PRO A 183 -4.72 9.28 -14.57
N ALA A 184 -5.41 10.41 -14.69
CA ALA A 184 -5.09 11.63 -13.96
C ALA A 184 -5.66 11.58 -12.53
N PRO A 185 -5.17 12.42 -11.60
CA PRO A 185 -5.75 12.53 -10.26
C PRO A 185 -7.25 12.84 -10.27
N SER A 186 -7.74 13.57 -11.28
CA SER A 186 -9.16 13.87 -11.48
C SER A 186 -10.03 12.64 -11.75
N ASP A 187 -9.45 11.54 -12.23
CA ASP A 187 -10.17 10.30 -12.54
C ASP A 187 -10.41 9.44 -11.29
N ALA A 188 -9.87 9.83 -10.13
CA ALA A 188 -9.94 9.05 -8.91
C ALA A 188 -11.38 8.72 -8.47
N ALA A 189 -12.32 9.65 -8.64
CA ALA A 189 -13.73 9.42 -8.31
C ALA A 189 -14.37 8.36 -9.23
N ALA A 190 -14.13 8.43 -10.53
CA ALA A 190 -14.62 7.44 -11.49
C ALA A 190 -13.98 6.06 -11.25
N LEU A 191 -12.69 6.02 -10.93
CA LEU A 191 -11.99 4.79 -10.55
C LEU A 191 -12.53 4.19 -9.24
N ASP A 192 -12.93 5.02 -8.27
CA ASP A 192 -13.53 4.58 -7.01
C ASP A 192 -14.95 3.99 -7.22
N GLU A 193 -15.66 4.41 -8.27
CA GLU A 193 -16.96 3.86 -8.69
C GLU A 193 -16.84 2.57 -9.50
N ASP A 194 -15.74 2.38 -10.25
CA ASP A 194 -15.49 1.16 -11.02
C ASP A 194 -15.33 -0.08 -10.10
N PRO A 195 -15.97 -1.22 -10.40
CA PRO A 195 -15.94 -2.40 -9.55
C PRO A 195 -14.54 -2.91 -9.23
N VAL A 196 -13.59 -2.78 -10.15
CA VAL A 196 -12.22 -3.26 -9.99
C VAL A 196 -11.18 -2.13 -10.03
N ARG A 197 -11.61 -0.86 -10.02
CA ARG A 197 -10.77 0.33 -10.18
C ARG A 197 -9.90 0.29 -11.45
N CYS A 198 -10.44 -0.16 -12.57
CA CYS A 198 -9.75 -0.14 -13.86
C CYS A 198 -10.18 1.10 -14.65
N LEU A 199 -9.25 1.80 -15.30
CA LEU A 199 -9.58 2.95 -16.15
C LEU A 199 -10.29 2.53 -17.45
N ASP A 200 -9.96 1.35 -17.98
CA ASP A 200 -10.52 0.82 -19.21
C ASP A 200 -11.78 -0.01 -18.93
N ALA A 201 -12.91 0.41 -19.48
CA ALA A 201 -14.21 -0.20 -19.18
C ALA A 201 -14.35 -1.63 -19.71
N GLU A 202 -13.75 -1.96 -20.85
CA GLU A 202 -13.79 -3.32 -21.43
C GLU A 202 -12.95 -4.28 -20.59
N ALA A 203 -11.72 -3.85 -20.24
CA ALA A 203 -10.86 -4.59 -19.33
C ALA A 203 -11.49 -4.74 -17.95
N SER A 204 -12.14 -3.70 -17.41
CA SER A 204 -12.90 -3.78 -16.15
C SER A 204 -13.94 -4.90 -16.20
N ALA A 205 -14.77 -4.94 -17.24
CA ALA A 205 -15.78 -5.99 -17.40
C ALA A 205 -15.16 -7.40 -17.50
N ALA A 206 -14.04 -7.54 -18.22
CA ALA A 206 -13.30 -8.81 -18.30
C ALA A 206 -12.71 -9.25 -16.95
N MET A 207 -12.18 -8.30 -16.17
CA MET A 207 -11.66 -8.55 -14.82
C MET A 207 -12.77 -8.95 -13.84
N VAL A 208 -13.95 -8.35 -13.93
CA VAL A 208 -15.14 -8.75 -13.14
C VAL A 208 -15.54 -10.18 -13.48
N ALA A 209 -15.57 -10.54 -14.77
CA ALA A 209 -15.89 -11.91 -15.20
C ALA A 209 -14.89 -12.95 -14.66
N GLU A 210 -13.60 -12.61 -14.57
CA GLU A 210 -12.59 -13.45 -13.93
C GLU A 210 -12.89 -13.65 -12.43
N VAL A 211 -13.24 -12.58 -11.70
CA VAL A 211 -13.64 -12.67 -10.28
C VAL A 211 -14.87 -13.56 -10.09
N ASP A 212 -15.88 -13.42 -10.94
CA ASP A 212 -17.10 -14.25 -10.88
C ASP A 212 -16.78 -15.73 -11.13
N ARG A 213 -15.93 -16.01 -12.12
CA ARG A 213 -15.46 -17.38 -12.43
C ARG A 213 -14.74 -17.98 -11.23
N ALA A 214 -13.75 -17.28 -10.67
CA ALA A 214 -13.01 -17.74 -9.50
C ALA A 214 -13.92 -17.92 -8.27
N HIS A 215 -14.89 -17.03 -8.05
CA HIS A 215 -15.86 -17.17 -6.98
C HIS A 215 -16.68 -18.46 -7.11
N LYS A 216 -17.19 -18.74 -8.31
CA LYS A 216 -17.97 -19.95 -8.62
C LYS A 216 -17.15 -21.23 -8.43
N GLU A 217 -15.86 -21.17 -8.74
CA GLU A 217 -14.92 -22.29 -8.59
C GLU A 217 -14.38 -22.45 -7.16
N GLY A 218 -14.65 -21.48 -6.27
CA GLY A 218 -14.10 -21.46 -4.92
C GLY A 218 -12.60 -21.17 -4.88
N ASP A 219 -12.09 -20.41 -5.85
CA ASP A 219 -10.69 -20.01 -5.99
C ASP A 219 -10.48 -18.52 -5.64
N THR A 220 -9.22 -18.06 -5.69
CA THR A 220 -8.82 -16.69 -5.41
C THR A 220 -7.92 -16.15 -6.50
N LEU A 221 -7.94 -14.83 -6.71
CA LEU A 221 -7.20 -14.17 -7.78
C LEU A 221 -6.21 -13.14 -7.25
N GLY A 222 -5.13 -13.00 -8.00
CA GLY A 222 -4.16 -11.91 -7.91
C GLY A 222 -4.30 -10.96 -9.08
N GLY A 223 -3.35 -10.05 -9.23
CA GLY A 223 -3.37 -9.04 -10.29
C GLY A 223 -2.24 -8.03 -10.14
N VAL A 224 -2.30 -6.99 -10.95
CA VAL A 224 -1.30 -5.93 -11.02
C VAL A 224 -2.00 -4.58 -10.89
N VAL A 225 -1.48 -3.76 -9.97
CA VAL A 225 -1.91 -2.37 -9.78
C VAL A 225 -0.80 -1.45 -10.26
N GLU A 226 -1.15 -0.26 -10.75
CA GLU A 226 -0.22 0.80 -11.10
C GLU A 226 -0.56 2.06 -10.31
N VAL A 227 0.45 2.66 -9.69
CA VAL A 227 0.37 3.97 -9.02
C VAL A 227 1.08 4.99 -9.89
N LEU A 228 0.41 6.12 -10.11
CA LEU A 228 0.94 7.28 -10.79
C LEU A 228 1.08 8.43 -9.80
N ALA A 229 2.20 9.13 -9.84
CA ALA A 229 2.39 10.38 -9.11
C ALA A 229 2.76 11.50 -10.08
N TYR A 230 1.99 12.58 -10.04
CA TYR A 230 2.12 13.76 -10.90
C TYR A 230 2.73 14.93 -10.11
N GLY A 231 3.37 15.86 -10.82
CA GLY A 231 4.00 17.04 -10.21
C GLY A 231 5.25 16.72 -9.37
N VAL A 232 5.85 15.54 -9.53
CA VAL A 232 7.05 15.16 -8.79
C VAL A 232 8.23 16.01 -9.27
N PRO A 233 8.86 16.83 -8.41
CA PRO A 233 10.01 17.64 -8.80
C PRO A 233 11.15 16.78 -9.32
N VAL A 234 11.92 17.29 -10.27
CA VAL A 234 13.15 16.64 -10.74
C VAL A 234 14.14 16.46 -9.58
N GLY A 235 14.86 15.35 -9.59
CA GLY A 235 15.99 15.10 -8.70
C GLY A 235 15.66 14.72 -7.26
N LEU A 236 14.49 14.12 -6.99
CA LEU A 236 14.24 13.31 -5.79
C LEU A 236 14.99 11.98 -5.91
N GLY A 237 15.54 11.47 -4.81
CA GLY A 237 16.42 10.30 -4.81
C GLY A 237 17.87 10.66 -5.16
N SER A 238 18.70 9.65 -5.42
CA SER A 238 20.11 9.85 -5.76
C SER A 238 20.71 8.65 -6.48
N HIS A 239 21.57 8.90 -7.47
CA HIS A 239 22.38 7.88 -8.14
C HIS A 239 23.63 7.48 -7.33
N VAL A 240 23.99 8.28 -6.32
CA VAL A 240 25.28 8.21 -5.62
C VAL A 240 25.46 6.91 -4.84
N HIS A 241 24.38 6.37 -4.28
CA HIS A 241 24.43 5.12 -3.53
C HIS A 241 23.14 4.31 -3.72
N TRP A 242 23.24 2.99 -3.69
CA TRP A 242 22.18 2.07 -4.14
C TRP A 242 20.86 2.21 -3.38
N ASP A 243 20.91 2.43 -2.06
CA ASP A 243 19.76 2.59 -1.17
C ASP A 243 19.15 4.00 -1.21
N ARG A 244 19.84 4.96 -1.85
CA ARG A 244 19.34 6.31 -2.09
C ARG A 244 18.61 6.47 -3.41
N ARG A 245 18.67 5.46 -4.27
CA ARG A 245 17.93 5.44 -5.53
C ARG A 245 16.43 5.36 -5.25
N LEU A 246 15.66 6.25 -5.88
CA LEU A 246 14.22 6.36 -5.63
C LEU A 246 13.46 5.08 -5.99
N ASP A 247 13.80 4.47 -7.12
CA ASP A 247 13.30 3.17 -7.56
C ASP A 247 13.58 2.04 -6.54
N SER A 248 14.77 2.01 -5.93
CA SER A 248 15.11 1.06 -4.86
C SER A 248 14.21 1.23 -3.63
N ARG A 249 13.99 2.48 -3.21
CA ARG A 249 13.13 2.80 -2.05
C ARG A 249 11.66 2.46 -2.33
N LEU A 250 11.15 2.81 -3.51
CA LEU A 250 9.80 2.46 -3.96
C LEU A 250 9.61 0.95 -4.03
N ALA A 251 10.56 0.23 -4.63
CA ALA A 251 10.54 -1.22 -4.71
C ALA A 251 10.50 -1.87 -3.33
N ALA A 252 11.34 -1.41 -2.39
CA ALA A 252 11.34 -1.92 -1.02
C ALA A 252 10.00 -1.69 -0.31
N ALA A 253 9.44 -0.48 -0.40
CA ALA A 253 8.18 -0.13 0.25
C ALA A 253 6.98 -0.90 -0.31
N LEU A 254 6.91 -1.06 -1.64
CA LEU A 254 5.81 -1.75 -2.31
C LEU A 254 5.92 -3.27 -2.19
N MET A 255 7.13 -3.84 -2.31
CA MET A 255 7.36 -5.28 -2.07
C MET A 255 7.08 -5.66 -0.62
N GLY A 256 7.20 -4.69 0.31
CA GLY A 256 6.84 -4.84 1.72
C GLY A 256 5.32 -4.85 1.99
N ILE A 257 4.47 -4.62 0.99
CA ILE A 257 3.01 -4.80 1.12
C ILE A 257 2.70 -6.30 1.08
N GLN A 258 1.79 -6.74 1.95
CA GLN A 258 1.35 -8.12 2.03
C GLN A 258 0.89 -8.63 0.65
N ALA A 259 1.36 -9.82 0.29
CA ALA A 259 1.09 -10.51 -0.99
C ALA A 259 1.69 -9.88 -2.26
N ILE A 260 2.44 -8.78 -2.20
CA ILE A 260 3.20 -8.31 -3.37
C ILE A 260 4.40 -9.23 -3.62
N LYS A 261 4.60 -9.60 -4.88
CA LYS A 261 5.65 -10.53 -5.35
C LYS A 261 6.50 -9.97 -6.50
N GLY A 262 6.10 -8.85 -7.08
CA GLY A 262 6.82 -8.16 -8.15
C GLY A 262 6.58 -6.65 -8.05
N VAL A 263 7.59 -5.85 -8.38
CA VAL A 263 7.46 -4.39 -8.52
C VAL A 263 8.19 -3.98 -9.79
N GLU A 264 7.59 -3.07 -10.54
CA GLU A 264 8.14 -2.50 -11.78
C GLU A 264 8.10 -0.99 -11.74
N ILE A 265 9.10 -0.33 -12.32
CA ILE A 265 9.06 1.11 -12.59
C ILE A 265 8.82 1.30 -14.08
N GLY A 266 7.86 2.15 -14.44
CA GLY A 266 7.46 2.39 -15.83
C GLY A 266 7.07 1.09 -16.53
N ASP A 267 7.71 0.82 -17.67
CA ASP A 267 7.45 -0.36 -18.49
C ASP A 267 8.20 -1.62 -17.99
N GLY A 268 9.04 -1.50 -16.96
CA GLY A 268 9.49 -2.65 -16.16
C GLY A 268 10.11 -3.81 -16.95
N PHE A 269 9.56 -5.01 -16.75
CA PHE A 269 10.03 -6.23 -17.43
C PHE A 269 9.78 -6.22 -18.96
N GLU A 270 8.98 -5.30 -19.50
CA GLU A 270 8.90 -5.08 -20.95
C GLU A 270 10.18 -4.43 -21.49
N LEU A 271 10.80 -3.51 -20.72
CA LEU A 271 12.08 -2.91 -21.12
C LEU A 271 13.21 -3.92 -21.23
N ALA A 272 13.19 -4.96 -20.40
CA ALA A 272 14.17 -6.06 -20.47
C ALA A 272 14.13 -6.82 -21.81
N ARG A 273 13.03 -6.70 -22.57
CA ARG A 273 12.84 -7.31 -23.90
C ARG A 273 12.91 -6.28 -25.04
N THR A 274 13.09 -5.01 -24.71
CA THR A 274 13.08 -3.90 -25.68
C THR A 274 14.51 -3.50 -26.05
N PRO A 275 14.88 -3.45 -27.35
CA PRO A 275 16.19 -2.95 -27.77
C PRO A 275 16.43 -1.50 -27.30
N GLY A 276 17.67 -1.17 -26.93
CA GLY A 276 18.03 0.15 -26.38
C GLY A 276 17.59 1.34 -27.24
N SER A 277 17.61 1.20 -28.58
CA SER A 277 17.11 2.23 -29.51
C SER A 277 15.62 2.54 -29.39
N ARG A 278 14.86 1.73 -28.65
CA ARG A 278 13.43 1.91 -28.37
C ARG A 278 13.11 1.83 -26.88
N ALA A 279 14.08 1.64 -26.00
CA ALA A 279 13.82 1.39 -24.57
C ALA A 279 13.77 2.68 -23.74
N HIS A 280 14.52 3.69 -24.18
CA HIS A 280 14.75 4.91 -23.39
C HIS A 280 13.85 6.05 -23.85
N ASP A 281 13.68 7.02 -22.96
CA ASP A 281 12.90 8.21 -23.23
C ASP A 281 13.82 9.33 -23.74
N GLU A 282 13.72 9.66 -25.02
CA GLU A 282 14.52 10.75 -25.62
C GLU A 282 14.24 12.09 -24.95
N ILE A 283 15.28 12.94 -24.86
CA ILE A 283 15.23 14.26 -24.22
C ILE A 283 14.96 15.31 -25.29
N LEU A 284 13.87 16.06 -25.15
CA LEU A 284 13.40 17.05 -26.11
C LEU A 284 13.28 18.43 -25.46
N VAL A 285 13.53 19.49 -26.25
CA VAL A 285 13.19 20.86 -25.87
C VAL A 285 11.74 21.12 -26.27
N THR A 286 10.93 21.59 -25.33
CA THR A 286 9.51 21.91 -25.51
C THR A 286 9.22 23.34 -25.04
N GLU A 287 7.99 23.82 -25.21
CA GLU A 287 7.56 25.12 -24.68
C GLU A 287 7.61 25.17 -23.15
N ASP A 288 7.44 24.01 -22.49
CA ASP A 288 7.45 23.84 -21.03
C ASP A 288 8.84 23.48 -20.46
N GLY A 289 9.91 23.66 -21.26
CA GLY A 289 11.27 23.27 -20.90
C GLY A 289 11.69 21.92 -21.46
N ILE A 290 12.66 21.28 -20.83
CA ILE A 290 13.22 19.99 -21.24
C ILE A 290 12.33 18.85 -20.74
N ARG A 291 11.77 18.09 -21.68
CA ARG A 291 10.84 16.98 -21.42
C ARG A 291 11.30 15.69 -22.06
N ARG A 292 10.56 14.61 -21.78
CA ARG A 292 10.75 13.31 -22.41
C ARG A 292 9.76 13.02 -23.52
N ALA A 293 10.25 12.40 -24.59
CA ALA A 293 9.43 11.98 -25.74
C ALA A 293 8.44 10.85 -25.39
N SER A 294 8.73 10.09 -24.34
CA SER A 294 7.89 9.01 -23.82
C SER A 294 8.05 8.88 -22.30
N GLY A 295 7.28 7.99 -21.67
CA GLY A 295 7.31 7.77 -20.22
C GLY A 295 7.78 6.37 -19.80
N ARG A 296 8.54 5.67 -20.64
CA ARG A 296 8.91 4.25 -20.48
C ARG A 296 9.71 3.99 -19.22
N SER A 297 10.58 4.91 -18.85
CA SER A 297 11.36 4.90 -17.59
C SER A 297 10.51 5.02 -16.33
N GLY A 298 9.23 5.39 -16.47
CA GLY A 298 8.31 5.56 -15.35
C GLY A 298 8.65 6.73 -14.46
N GLY A 299 9.26 7.80 -15.01
CA GLY A 299 9.58 9.01 -14.27
C GLY A 299 10.82 8.91 -13.40
N THR A 300 11.64 7.86 -13.55
CA THR A 300 12.93 7.75 -12.87
C THR A 300 14.07 7.35 -13.79
N GLU A 301 15.23 7.96 -13.60
CA GLU A 301 16.46 7.57 -14.28
C GLU A 301 17.67 7.66 -13.34
N GLY A 302 18.51 6.62 -13.36
CA GLY A 302 19.64 6.56 -12.44
C GLY A 302 19.24 6.59 -10.95
N GLY A 303 17.99 6.32 -10.61
CA GLY A 303 17.46 6.45 -9.25
C GLY A 303 17.04 7.87 -8.85
N LEU A 304 16.89 8.78 -9.82
CA LEU A 304 16.41 10.16 -9.64
C LEU A 304 15.06 10.34 -10.32
N SER A 305 14.13 11.12 -9.74
CA SER A 305 12.93 11.55 -10.47
C SER A 305 13.30 12.48 -11.63
N THR A 306 12.61 12.34 -12.76
CA THR A 306 12.90 13.11 -13.98
C THR A 306 12.04 14.36 -14.14
N GLY A 307 10.96 14.51 -13.36
CA GLY A 307 9.92 15.53 -13.58
C GLY A 307 8.73 15.02 -14.40
N GLU A 308 8.89 13.89 -15.10
CA GLU A 308 7.79 13.18 -15.75
C GLU A 308 6.93 12.42 -14.71
N PRO A 309 5.69 12.02 -15.07
CA PRO A 309 4.86 11.22 -14.18
C PRO A 309 5.61 9.96 -13.68
N LEU A 310 5.70 9.83 -12.36
CA LEU A 310 6.27 8.64 -11.73
C LEU A 310 5.25 7.51 -11.88
N ARG A 311 5.66 6.37 -12.42
CA ARG A 311 4.80 5.18 -12.61
C ARG A 311 5.44 3.97 -11.97
N VAL A 312 4.70 3.31 -11.08
CA VAL A 312 5.16 2.10 -10.41
C VAL A 312 4.05 1.05 -10.35
N ARG A 313 4.37 -0.19 -10.71
CA ARG A 313 3.44 -1.33 -10.66
C ARG A 313 3.77 -2.27 -9.54
N ALA A 314 2.76 -2.89 -8.95
CA ALA A 314 2.91 -3.94 -7.94
C ALA A 314 2.08 -5.17 -8.31
N ALA A 315 2.74 -6.32 -8.44
CA ALA A 315 2.12 -7.60 -8.74
C ALA A 315 1.73 -8.31 -7.44
N MET A 316 0.43 -8.39 -7.17
CA MET A 316 -0.15 -9.08 -6.03
C MET A 316 -0.47 -10.53 -6.41
N LYS A 317 0.07 -11.49 -5.66
CA LYS A 317 -0.35 -12.89 -5.80
C LYS A 317 -1.78 -13.10 -5.26
N PRO A 318 -2.48 -14.17 -5.65
CA PRO A 318 -3.72 -14.56 -5.01
C PRO A 318 -3.57 -14.70 -3.48
N ILE A 319 -4.61 -14.31 -2.75
CA ILE A 319 -4.60 -14.45 -1.30
C ILE A 319 -4.57 -15.94 -0.92
N ALA A 320 -3.78 -16.30 0.09
CA ALA A 320 -3.36 -17.69 0.35
C ALA A 320 -4.46 -18.62 0.91
N THR A 321 -5.74 -18.30 0.72
CA THR A 321 -6.85 -18.88 1.45
C THR A 321 -7.89 -19.46 0.49
N VAL A 322 -7.52 -20.50 -0.23
CA VAL A 322 -8.44 -21.24 -1.12
C VAL A 322 -9.16 -22.32 -0.30
N PRO A 323 -10.49 -22.28 -0.14
CA PRO A 323 -11.22 -23.25 0.65
C PRO A 323 -10.98 -24.71 0.22
N ARG A 324 -10.41 -25.52 1.12
CA ARG A 324 -10.21 -26.99 0.98
C ARG A 324 -9.35 -27.44 -0.21
N ALA A 325 -8.50 -26.57 -0.76
CA ALA A 325 -7.69 -26.91 -1.92
C ALA A 325 -6.22 -27.24 -1.61
N LEU A 326 -5.67 -26.69 -0.52
CA LEU A 326 -4.22 -26.70 -0.29
C LEU A 326 -3.83 -27.68 0.82
N ALA A 327 -3.06 -28.70 0.41
CA ALA A 327 -2.39 -29.61 1.33
C ALA A 327 -1.42 -28.85 2.24
N THR A 328 -1.37 -29.26 3.51
CA THR A 328 -0.42 -28.78 4.52
C THR A 328 -0.10 -29.92 5.49
N VAL A 329 0.57 -29.60 6.59
CA VAL A 329 0.84 -30.52 7.70
C VAL A 329 0.20 -29.95 8.95
N ASP A 330 -0.34 -30.79 9.83
CA ASP A 330 -0.68 -30.39 11.19
C ASP A 330 0.58 -30.45 12.06
N VAL A 331 1.12 -29.30 12.46
CA VAL A 331 2.43 -29.27 13.15
C VAL A 331 2.38 -29.93 14.53
N ALA A 332 1.20 -30.11 15.12
CA ALA A 332 1.05 -30.76 16.41
C ALA A 332 1.17 -32.28 16.31
N THR A 333 0.79 -32.87 15.17
CA THR A 333 0.81 -34.33 14.98
C THR A 333 1.88 -34.79 13.99
N GLY A 334 2.34 -33.91 13.10
CA GLY A 334 3.23 -34.25 11.98
C GLY A 334 2.50 -34.84 10.76
N GLU A 335 1.18 -35.00 10.82
CA GLU A 335 0.40 -35.68 9.78
C GLU A 335 -0.05 -34.73 8.65
N PRO A 336 -0.25 -35.25 7.42
CA PRO A 336 -0.86 -34.48 6.33
C PRO A 336 -2.24 -33.94 6.70
N ALA A 337 -2.50 -32.69 6.34
CA ALA A 337 -3.74 -31.98 6.63
C ALA A 337 -4.17 -31.06 5.48
N GLN A 338 -5.32 -30.41 5.65
CA GLN A 338 -5.81 -29.36 4.75
C GLN A 338 -5.73 -28.00 5.45
N ALA A 339 -5.23 -26.99 4.73
CA ALA A 339 -5.05 -25.65 5.26
C ALA A 339 -6.38 -25.03 5.70
N HIS A 340 -6.37 -24.30 6.82
CA HIS A 340 -7.53 -23.57 7.29
C HIS A 340 -7.77 -22.30 6.49
N HIS A 341 -9.04 -21.94 6.29
CA HIS A 341 -9.40 -20.68 5.68
C HIS A 341 -9.63 -19.59 6.74
N GLN A 342 -9.06 -18.40 6.54
CA GLN A 342 -9.16 -17.28 7.49
C GLN A 342 -9.85 -16.04 6.91
N ARG A 343 -9.98 -15.96 5.58
CA ARG A 343 -10.70 -14.89 4.86
C ARG A 343 -11.53 -15.50 3.75
N SER A 344 -12.53 -14.74 3.30
CA SER A 344 -13.50 -15.13 2.28
C SER A 344 -13.46 -14.22 1.04
N ASP A 345 -12.44 -13.36 0.93
CA ASP A 345 -12.25 -12.52 -0.26
C ASP A 345 -11.87 -13.45 -1.44
N VAL A 346 -12.38 -13.18 -2.64
CA VAL A 346 -11.90 -13.79 -3.89
C VAL A 346 -10.72 -13.00 -4.44
N CYS A 347 -10.83 -11.67 -4.39
CA CYS A 347 -9.82 -10.76 -4.90
C CYS A 347 -9.70 -9.53 -3.97
N ALA A 348 -8.47 -9.05 -3.80
CA ALA A 348 -8.18 -7.82 -3.05
C ALA A 348 -7.25 -6.86 -3.80
N VAL A 349 -7.08 -7.06 -5.11
CA VAL A 349 -6.23 -6.25 -5.98
C VAL A 349 -6.63 -4.76 -5.99
N PRO A 350 -7.92 -4.38 -6.10
CA PRO A 350 -8.30 -2.96 -6.08
C PRO A 350 -7.92 -2.26 -4.76
N ALA A 351 -8.13 -2.94 -3.64
CA ALA A 351 -7.71 -2.45 -2.32
C ALA A 351 -6.18 -2.36 -2.18
N ALA A 352 -5.44 -3.28 -2.81
CA ALA A 352 -3.98 -3.23 -2.85
C ALA A 352 -3.46 -2.01 -3.61
N GLY A 353 -4.19 -1.52 -4.62
CA GLY A 353 -3.90 -0.25 -5.30
C GLY A 353 -3.87 0.93 -4.32
N ILE A 354 -4.88 1.04 -3.45
CA ILE A 354 -4.94 2.09 -2.41
C ILE A 354 -3.78 1.98 -1.42
N VAL A 355 -3.40 0.76 -1.04
CA VAL A 355 -2.24 0.54 -0.17
C VAL A 355 -0.94 0.90 -0.89
N ALA A 356 -0.82 0.60 -2.18
CA ALA A 356 0.31 0.99 -3.01
C ALA A 356 0.41 2.53 -3.14
N GLU A 357 -0.71 3.24 -3.35
CA GLU A 357 -0.76 4.72 -3.31
C GLU A 357 -0.19 5.25 -1.99
N ALA A 358 -0.61 4.68 -0.86
CA ALA A 358 -0.16 5.08 0.46
C ALA A 358 1.35 4.87 0.67
N MET A 359 1.88 3.72 0.24
CA MET A 359 3.31 3.43 0.36
C MET A 359 4.16 4.29 -0.56
N THR A 360 3.71 4.53 -1.79
CA THR A 360 4.37 5.47 -2.72
C THR A 360 4.38 6.88 -2.15
N ALA A 361 3.26 7.34 -1.57
CA ALA A 361 3.19 8.65 -0.91
C ALA A 361 4.17 8.77 0.28
N LEU A 362 4.30 7.74 1.11
CA LEU A 362 5.25 7.75 2.23
C LEU A 362 6.71 7.85 1.76
N VAL A 363 7.09 7.11 0.71
CA VAL A 363 8.44 7.17 0.13
C VAL A 363 8.71 8.53 -0.51
N LEU A 364 7.77 9.08 -1.26
CA LEU A 364 7.91 10.41 -1.85
C LEU A 364 7.99 11.49 -0.79
N ALA A 365 7.18 11.39 0.27
CA ALA A 365 7.22 12.33 1.38
C ALA A 365 8.59 12.33 2.07
N ASP A 366 9.17 11.15 2.31
CA ASP A 366 10.55 11.04 2.84
C ASP A 366 11.57 11.66 1.87
N ALA A 367 11.47 11.40 0.57
CA ALA A 367 12.38 11.94 -0.42
C ALA A 367 12.29 13.48 -0.53
N VAL A 368 11.09 14.05 -0.44
CA VAL A 368 10.85 15.50 -0.40
C VAL A 368 11.46 16.10 0.87
N ALA A 369 11.20 15.49 2.04
CA ALA A 369 11.78 15.92 3.30
C ALA A 369 13.32 15.84 3.30
N GLU A 370 13.90 14.78 2.71
CA GLU A 370 15.36 14.62 2.58
C GLU A 370 15.99 15.70 1.72
N LYS A 371 15.41 15.99 0.55
CA LYS A 371 15.99 16.94 -0.40
C LYS A 371 15.78 18.40 0.03
N PHE A 372 14.56 18.75 0.46
CA PHE A 372 14.16 20.13 0.65
C PHE A 372 14.15 20.56 2.13
N GLY A 373 14.09 19.60 3.06
CA GLY A 373 14.03 19.87 4.49
C GLY A 373 12.86 20.77 4.88
N GLY A 374 13.09 21.57 5.92
CA GLY A 374 12.12 22.49 6.48
C GLY A 374 11.33 21.91 7.66
N ASP A 375 11.11 22.74 8.68
CA ASP A 375 10.37 22.34 9.88
C ASP A 375 8.90 22.87 9.86
N SER A 376 8.53 23.58 8.80
CA SER A 376 7.15 24.00 8.49
C SER A 376 6.84 23.85 7.00
N VAL A 377 5.57 23.63 6.66
CA VAL A 377 5.10 23.55 5.25
C VAL A 377 5.55 24.77 4.43
N THR A 378 5.50 25.97 5.02
CA THR A 378 5.91 27.22 4.37
C THR A 378 7.38 27.21 4.00
N GLU A 379 8.24 26.71 4.90
CA GLU A 379 9.67 26.62 4.65
C GLU A 379 9.99 25.55 3.59
N THR A 380 9.41 24.35 3.70
CA THR A 380 9.62 23.30 2.69
C THR A 380 9.20 23.80 1.31
N ARG A 381 8.04 24.47 1.21
CA ARG A 381 7.56 25.06 -0.06
C ARG A 381 8.53 26.10 -0.61
N ARG A 382 9.02 27.03 0.23
CA ARG A 382 10.03 28.02 -0.18
C ARG A 382 11.29 27.35 -0.74
N ASN A 383 11.76 26.28 -0.11
CA ASN A 383 12.95 25.55 -0.54
C ASN A 383 12.71 24.81 -1.86
N ILE A 384 11.52 24.24 -2.07
CA ILE A 384 11.12 23.62 -3.34
C ILE A 384 11.09 24.67 -4.45
N THR A 385 10.39 25.80 -4.24
CA THR A 385 10.32 26.88 -5.22
C THR A 385 11.70 27.43 -5.55
N GLY A 386 12.52 27.73 -4.54
CA GLY A 386 13.89 28.21 -4.77
C GLY A 386 14.78 27.21 -5.51
N TYR A 387 14.57 25.90 -5.32
CA TYR A 387 15.28 24.88 -6.11
C TYR A 387 14.83 24.88 -7.57
N LEU A 388 13.52 24.92 -7.83
CA LEU A 388 12.96 24.88 -9.18
C LEU A 388 13.29 26.16 -9.96
N ASP A 389 13.13 27.33 -9.34
CA ASP A 389 13.49 28.63 -9.93
C ASP A 389 14.99 28.76 -10.20
N GLY A 390 15.81 27.98 -9.46
CA GLY A 390 17.27 27.94 -9.60
C GLY A 390 17.79 26.93 -10.62
N LEU A 391 16.94 26.20 -11.33
CA LEU A 391 17.37 25.28 -12.38
C LEU A 391 17.85 26.06 -13.62
N GLU A 392 19.14 25.98 -13.93
CA GLU A 392 19.70 26.55 -15.18
C GLU A 392 19.34 25.70 -16.41
N ILE A 393 19.03 24.42 -16.18
CA ILE A 393 18.63 23.44 -17.20
C ILE A 393 17.24 22.96 -16.80
N SER A 394 16.21 23.54 -17.41
CA SER A 394 14.79 23.31 -17.08
C SER A 394 14.00 22.88 -18.29
#